data_AF-A0A371D665-F1
#
_entry.id   AF-A0A371D665-F1
#
_cell.length_a   1.000
_cell.length_b   1.000
_cell.length_c   1.000
_cell.angle_alpha   90.00
_cell.angle_beta   90.00
_cell.angle_gamma   90.00
#
_symmetry.space_group_name_H-M   'P 1'
#
loop_
_entity.id
_entity.type
_entity.pdbx_description
1 polymer ?
#
loop_
_entity_poly.entity_id
_entity_poly.type
_entity_poly.pdbx_seq_one_letter_code
_entity_poly.pdbx_strand_id
1 'polypeptide(L)'
;MLDPSANTSSSTQLAVDMTAICDLLGNMKATYGTMYSFRALNDQSEQVSKLGPTMDTAKEQLLVLRRQMKEHDQSQEGRVADVRRMIKDDIKVEAGNALRSQIHDQIKIEVAKQVKDQMDAQMHEHLPVPLTQQAEESRRQIVEVKHALENSEARRKNSGLRPSPSNMNDTLEVVLKPDGTKSTLYPANLRSLFSYDNVKARDLLKDFGLHDHGVLEKNLNRFMAHIGIRFELVPVPPSNVTSPRAKTADAASRK
;
A
#
# COMPACT_ATOMS: atom_id res chain seq x y z
N MET A 1 -12.62 -93.41 -22.77
CA MET A 1 -13.46 -92.81 -23.83
C MET A 1 -12.54 -92.56 -25.02
N LEU A 2 -12.78 -92.98 -26.25
CA LEU A 2 -13.70 -93.90 -26.93
C LEU A 2 -13.06 -93.98 -28.34
N ASP A 3 -12.76 -95.19 -28.83
CA ASP A 3 -12.58 -95.48 -30.28
C ASP A 3 -13.84 -95.04 -31.07
N PRO A 4 -13.85 -94.82 -32.42
CA PRO A 4 -13.43 -95.84 -33.41
C PRO A 4 -13.11 -95.43 -34.90
N SER A 5 -12.63 -96.42 -35.67
CA SER A 5 -12.97 -96.80 -37.09
C SER A 5 -12.86 -95.78 -38.26
N ALA A 6 -12.61 -96.12 -39.54
CA ALA A 6 -12.22 -97.32 -40.29
C ALA A 6 -12.08 -96.91 -41.80
N ASN A 7 -11.20 -97.61 -42.54
CA ASN A 7 -11.37 -98.13 -43.91
C ASN A 7 -11.71 -97.20 -45.11
N THR A 8 -10.90 -97.22 -46.18
CA THR A 8 -11.32 -97.62 -47.55
C THR A 8 -10.17 -97.54 -48.56
N SER A 9 -10.32 -98.30 -49.63
CA SER A 9 -9.33 -98.92 -50.50
C SER A 9 -9.19 -98.27 -51.89
N SER A 10 -7.99 -98.42 -52.47
CA SER A 10 -7.69 -98.72 -53.88
C SER A 10 -8.36 -97.93 -55.00
N SER A 11 -7.59 -97.06 -55.66
CA SER A 11 -7.72 -96.71 -57.08
C SER A 11 -6.53 -95.84 -57.47
N THR A 12 -6.14 -95.83 -58.75
CA THR A 12 -5.25 -94.83 -59.39
C THR A 12 -3.72 -95.03 -59.27
N GLN A 13 -3.25 -96.26 -59.43
CA GLN A 13 -1.82 -96.61 -59.58
C GLN A 13 -1.23 -96.35 -60.99
N LEU A 14 -1.94 -95.62 -61.87
CA LEU A 14 -1.46 -95.23 -63.22
C LEU A 14 -1.28 -93.72 -63.42
N ALA A 15 -1.67 -92.89 -62.45
CA ALA A 15 -1.42 -91.44 -62.47
C ALA A 15 -0.06 -91.06 -61.86
N VAL A 16 0.51 -91.95 -61.03
CA VAL A 16 1.73 -91.72 -60.24
C VAL A 16 2.97 -91.57 -61.14
N ASP A 17 2.98 -92.18 -62.32
CA ASP A 17 4.18 -92.21 -63.18
C ASP A 17 4.37 -90.91 -64.00
N MET A 18 3.28 -90.26 -64.46
CA MET A 18 3.36 -88.96 -65.14
C MET A 18 3.60 -87.81 -64.16
N THR A 19 3.03 -87.87 -62.94
CA THR A 19 3.34 -86.88 -61.89
C THR A 19 4.78 -87.01 -61.40
N ALA A 20 5.32 -88.22 -61.26
CA ALA A 20 6.72 -88.43 -60.89
C ALA A 20 7.69 -87.90 -61.95
N ILE A 21 7.35 -88.04 -63.25
CA ILE A 21 8.17 -87.49 -64.34
C ILE A 21 8.06 -85.96 -64.41
N CYS A 22 6.86 -85.38 -64.23
CA CYS A 22 6.70 -83.92 -64.15
C CYS A 22 7.36 -83.31 -62.91
N ASP A 23 7.33 -83.98 -61.77
CA ASP A 23 8.04 -83.57 -60.56
C ASP A 23 9.56 -83.72 -60.73
N LEU A 24 10.04 -84.77 -61.40
CA LEU A 24 11.46 -84.90 -61.71
C LEU A 24 11.93 -83.82 -62.67
N LEU A 25 11.15 -83.49 -63.71
CA LEU A 25 11.48 -82.44 -64.67
C LEU A 25 11.36 -81.05 -64.05
N GLY A 26 10.37 -80.84 -63.17
CA GLY A 26 10.23 -79.65 -62.34
C GLY A 26 11.42 -79.48 -61.40
N ASN A 27 11.84 -80.56 -60.75
CA ASN A 27 13.03 -80.59 -59.91
C ASN A 27 14.28 -80.33 -60.73
N MET A 28 14.49 -80.98 -61.88
CA MET A 28 15.65 -80.71 -62.75
C MET A 28 15.67 -79.27 -63.25
N LYS A 29 14.53 -78.69 -63.61
CA LYS A 29 14.43 -77.28 -64.03
C LYS A 29 14.71 -76.33 -62.86
N ALA A 30 14.26 -76.67 -61.66
CA ALA A 30 14.63 -75.96 -60.44
C ALA A 30 16.14 -76.08 -60.15
N THR A 31 16.74 -77.26 -60.32
CA THR A 31 18.18 -77.49 -60.14
C THR A 31 18.98 -76.68 -61.16
N TYR A 32 18.55 -76.62 -62.42
CA TYR A 32 19.20 -75.78 -63.44
C TYR A 32 19.04 -74.27 -63.17
N GLY A 33 17.86 -73.85 -62.69
CA GLY A 33 17.65 -72.48 -62.22
C GLY A 33 18.59 -72.13 -61.05
N THR A 34 18.73 -73.05 -60.08
CA THR A 34 19.67 -72.86 -58.97
C THR A 34 21.11 -72.84 -59.45
N MET A 35 21.51 -73.68 -60.40
CA MET A 35 22.87 -73.64 -60.96
C MET A 35 23.17 -72.34 -61.71
N TYR A 36 22.20 -71.78 -62.42
CA TYR A 36 22.37 -70.48 -63.08
C TYR A 36 22.48 -69.34 -62.06
N SER A 37 21.68 -69.38 -60.99
CA SER A 37 21.82 -68.43 -59.87
C SER A 37 23.14 -68.60 -59.11
N PHE A 38 23.67 -69.83 -59.01
CA PHE A 38 24.99 -70.08 -58.45
C PHE A 38 26.11 -69.52 -59.32
N ARG A 39 25.99 -69.60 -60.65
CA ARG A 39 26.97 -68.94 -61.55
C ARG A 39 26.88 -67.43 -61.47
N ALA A 40 25.68 -66.85 -61.43
CA ALA A 40 25.51 -65.40 -61.25
C ALA A 40 26.05 -64.92 -59.89
N LEU A 41 25.86 -65.68 -58.82
CA LEU A 41 26.46 -65.41 -57.51
C LEU A 41 27.97 -65.63 -57.51
N ASN A 42 28.49 -66.60 -58.27
CA ASN A 42 29.92 -66.82 -58.39
C ASN A 42 30.61 -65.68 -59.17
N ASP A 43 30.01 -65.21 -60.27
CA ASP A 43 30.50 -64.05 -61.02
C ASP A 43 30.37 -62.76 -60.19
N GLN A 44 29.29 -62.59 -59.43
CA GLN A 44 29.15 -61.48 -58.48
C GLN A 44 30.14 -61.58 -57.31
N SER A 45 30.43 -62.78 -56.81
CA SER A 45 31.44 -63.01 -55.78
C SER A 45 32.85 -62.71 -56.29
N GLU A 46 33.12 -63.00 -57.57
CA GLU A 46 34.39 -62.65 -58.20
C GLU A 46 34.53 -61.13 -58.43
N GLN A 47 33.43 -60.45 -58.76
CA GLN A 47 33.40 -58.99 -58.85
C GLN A 47 33.50 -58.30 -57.48
N VAL A 48 32.85 -58.85 -56.45
CA VAL A 48 32.97 -58.36 -55.06
C VAL A 48 34.35 -58.67 -54.48
N SER A 49 35.01 -59.76 -54.89
CA SER A 49 36.42 -60.02 -54.57
C SER A 49 37.38 -59.06 -55.29
N LYS A 50 36.99 -58.49 -56.43
CA LYS A 50 37.77 -57.48 -57.17
C LYS A 50 37.47 -56.04 -56.73
N LEU A 51 36.31 -55.79 -56.13
CA LEU A 51 35.89 -54.48 -55.58
C LEU A 51 36.05 -54.38 -54.05
N GLY A 52 36.31 -55.50 -53.37
CA GLY A 52 36.69 -55.50 -51.97
C GLY A 52 38.08 -54.87 -51.84
N PRO A 53 38.26 -53.78 -51.07
CA PRO A 53 39.61 -53.34 -50.73
C PRO A 53 40.36 -54.55 -50.18
N THR A 54 41.48 -54.91 -50.81
CA THR A 54 42.33 -56.03 -50.41
C THR A 54 42.45 -55.99 -48.89
N MET A 55 42.13 -57.07 -48.20
CA MET A 55 41.89 -57.10 -46.75
C MET A 55 42.98 -56.42 -45.89
N ASP A 56 44.19 -56.28 -46.42
CA ASP A 56 45.29 -55.54 -45.83
C ASP A 56 45.18 -54.01 -45.96
N THR A 57 44.68 -53.48 -47.08
CA THR A 57 44.37 -52.04 -47.24
C THR A 57 43.29 -51.56 -46.28
N ALA A 58 42.29 -52.40 -45.99
CA ALA A 58 41.25 -52.08 -44.99
C ALA A 58 41.81 -52.02 -43.56
N LYS A 59 42.79 -52.87 -43.22
CA LYS A 59 43.48 -52.83 -41.91
C LYS A 59 44.31 -51.56 -41.76
N GLU A 60 45.03 -51.15 -42.81
CA GLU A 60 45.80 -49.91 -42.79
C GLU A 60 44.90 -48.68 -42.61
N GLN A 61 43.77 -48.62 -43.31
CA GLN A 61 42.77 -47.56 -43.13
C GLN A 61 42.21 -47.54 -41.70
N LEU A 62 41.90 -48.69 -41.11
CA LEU A 62 41.45 -48.79 -39.71
C LEU A 62 42.51 -48.26 -38.72
N LEU A 63 43.80 -48.53 -38.96
CA LEU A 63 44.89 -48.03 -38.11
C LEU A 63 45.07 -46.51 -38.24
N VAL A 64 44.90 -45.96 -39.44
CA VAL A 64 44.89 -44.50 -39.67
C VAL A 64 43.71 -43.86 -38.95
N LEU A 65 42.52 -44.44 -39.06
CA LEU A 65 41.31 -43.92 -38.45
C LEU A 65 41.37 -43.97 -36.91
N ARG A 66 41.94 -45.03 -36.34
CA ARG A 66 42.22 -45.11 -34.90
C ARG A 66 43.21 -44.05 -34.43
N ARG A 67 44.26 -43.76 -35.21
CA ARG A 67 45.21 -42.69 -34.88
C ARG A 67 44.52 -41.33 -34.92
N GLN A 68 43.74 -41.06 -35.97
CA GLN A 68 42.95 -39.84 -36.09
C GLN A 68 41.92 -39.68 -34.96
N MET A 69 41.20 -40.74 -34.59
CA MET A 69 40.29 -40.70 -33.44
C MET A 69 41.02 -40.36 -32.15
N LYS A 70 42.17 -41.00 -31.89
CA LYS A 70 42.96 -40.73 -30.67
C LYS A 70 43.48 -39.29 -30.62
N GLU A 71 43.94 -38.76 -31.76
CA GLU A 71 44.39 -37.37 -31.86
C GLU A 71 43.23 -36.39 -31.65
N HIS A 72 42.06 -36.69 -32.22
CA HIS A 72 40.85 -35.91 -32.02
C HIS A 72 40.36 -35.96 -30.57
N ASP A 73 40.35 -37.12 -29.93
CA ASP A 73 39.97 -37.29 -28.53
C ASP A 73 40.91 -36.49 -27.60
N GLN A 74 42.23 -36.54 -27.84
CA GLN A 74 43.19 -35.74 -27.10
C GLN A 74 42.98 -34.23 -27.30
N SER A 75 42.69 -33.81 -28.53
CA SER A 75 42.39 -32.40 -28.83
C SER A 75 41.09 -31.95 -28.13
N GLN A 76 40.05 -32.78 -28.18
CA GLN A 76 38.78 -32.51 -27.51
C GLN A 76 38.95 -32.42 -26.00
N GLU A 77 39.70 -33.34 -25.39
CA GLU A 77 39.93 -33.33 -23.95
C GLU A 77 40.70 -32.08 -23.50
N GLY A 78 41.70 -31.64 -24.28
CA GLY A 78 42.37 -30.36 -24.06
C GLY A 78 41.40 -29.17 -24.11
N ARG A 79 40.52 -29.13 -25.11
CA ARG A 79 39.50 -28.07 -25.23
C ARG A 79 38.50 -28.09 -24.08
N VAL A 80 38.06 -29.27 -23.63
CA VAL A 80 37.15 -29.40 -22.49
C VAL A 80 37.83 -28.95 -21.20
N ALA A 81 39.12 -29.26 -21.01
CA ALA A 81 39.88 -28.80 -19.86
C ALA A 81 40.03 -27.26 -19.85
N ASP A 82 40.29 -26.65 -21.01
CA ASP A 82 40.37 -25.19 -21.14
C ASP A 82 39.03 -24.51 -20.88
N VAL A 83 37.94 -25.04 -21.44
CA VAL A 83 36.58 -24.53 -21.18
C VAL A 83 36.23 -24.66 -19.70
N ARG A 84 36.57 -25.79 -19.06
CA ARG A 84 36.36 -25.98 -17.62
C ARG A 84 37.16 -24.96 -16.80
N ARG A 85 38.39 -24.63 -17.20
CA ARG A 85 39.21 -23.60 -16.54
C ARG A 85 38.58 -22.22 -16.70
N MET A 86 38.20 -21.83 -17.91
CA MET A 86 37.53 -20.56 -18.20
C MET A 86 36.24 -20.41 -17.37
N ILE A 87 35.34 -21.38 -17.46
CA ILE A 87 34.07 -21.36 -16.70
C ILE A 87 34.34 -21.24 -15.20
N LYS A 88 35.33 -21.97 -14.67
CA LYS A 88 35.66 -21.91 -13.24
C LYS A 88 36.15 -20.53 -12.82
N ASP A 89 36.93 -19.85 -13.65
CA ASP A 89 37.47 -18.54 -13.31
C ASP A 89 36.45 -17.41 -13.56
N ASP A 90 35.67 -17.51 -14.64
CA ASP A 90 34.57 -16.59 -14.94
C ASP A 90 33.50 -16.62 -13.85
N ILE A 91 33.08 -17.83 -13.40
CA ILE A 91 32.11 -17.98 -12.31
C ILE A 91 32.65 -17.39 -11.01
N LYS A 92 33.94 -17.56 -10.69
CA LYS A 92 34.52 -16.95 -9.47
C LYS A 92 34.48 -15.43 -9.53
N VAL A 93 34.80 -14.85 -10.68
CA VAL A 93 34.81 -13.39 -10.87
C VAL A 93 33.37 -12.86 -10.81
N GLU A 94 32.44 -13.50 -11.53
CA GLU A 94 31.02 -13.12 -11.54
C GLU A 94 30.39 -13.25 -10.15
N ALA A 95 30.58 -14.39 -9.47
CA ALA A 95 30.11 -14.59 -8.11
C ALA A 95 30.74 -13.60 -7.13
N GLY A 96 32.04 -13.31 -7.27
CA GLY A 96 32.74 -12.31 -6.47
C GLY A 96 32.17 -10.91 -6.65
N ASN A 97 31.87 -10.52 -7.89
CA ASN A 97 31.29 -9.22 -8.21
C ASN A 97 29.84 -9.11 -7.71
N ALA A 98 29.03 -10.16 -7.91
CA ALA A 98 27.65 -10.20 -7.43
C ALA A 98 27.58 -10.08 -5.90
N LEU A 99 28.41 -10.85 -5.18
CA LEU A 99 28.47 -10.79 -3.72
C LEU A 99 28.95 -9.42 -3.22
N ARG A 100 29.96 -8.83 -3.85
CA ARG A 100 30.43 -7.48 -3.49
C ARG A 100 29.34 -6.43 -3.69
N SER A 101 28.60 -6.48 -4.80
CA SER A 101 27.48 -5.57 -5.05
C SER A 101 26.41 -5.71 -3.97
N GLN A 102 26.01 -6.95 -3.66
CA GLN A 102 24.99 -7.22 -2.64
C GLN A 102 25.43 -6.75 -1.25
N ILE A 103 26.69 -7.00 -0.87
CA ILE A 103 27.25 -6.53 0.41
C ILE A 103 27.24 -5.00 0.46
N HIS A 104 27.64 -4.34 -0.63
CA HIS A 104 27.65 -2.88 -0.69
C HIS A 104 26.24 -2.29 -0.51
N ASP A 105 25.23 -2.88 -1.16
CA ASP A 105 23.85 -2.45 -1.02
C ASP A 105 23.32 -2.66 0.40
N GLN A 106 23.65 -3.79 1.04
CA GLN A 106 23.30 -4.04 2.44
C GLN A 106 23.99 -3.07 3.40
N ILE A 107 25.28 -2.78 3.20
CA ILE A 107 25.99 -1.77 4.00
C ILE A 107 25.31 -0.41 3.85
N LYS A 108 24.94 -0.01 2.64
CA LYS A 108 24.25 1.26 2.41
C LYS A 108 22.92 1.34 3.16
N ILE A 109 22.14 0.26 3.15
CA ILE A 109 20.87 0.19 3.89
C ILE A 109 21.11 0.29 5.40
N GLU A 110 22.06 -0.48 5.93
CA GLU A 110 22.30 -0.51 7.38
C GLU A 110 22.91 0.80 7.88
N VAL A 111 23.81 1.43 7.11
CA VAL A 111 24.35 2.76 7.42
C VAL A 111 23.24 3.80 7.41
N ALA A 112 22.36 3.81 6.42
CA ALA A 112 21.24 4.75 6.37
C ALA A 112 20.31 4.60 7.60
N LYS A 113 20.06 3.35 8.02
CA LYS A 113 19.29 3.05 9.22
C LYS A 113 20.00 3.55 10.49
N GLN A 114 21.28 3.23 10.67
CA GLN A 114 22.04 3.68 11.85
C GLN A 114 22.16 5.19 11.93
N VAL A 115 22.40 5.87 10.81
CA VAL A 115 22.42 7.34 10.76
C VAL A 115 21.07 7.90 11.16
N LYS A 116 19.96 7.34 10.65
CA LYS A 116 18.62 7.76 11.05
C LYS A 116 18.38 7.57 12.54
N ASP A 117 18.68 6.40 13.09
CA ASP A 117 18.46 6.09 14.51
C ASP A 117 19.31 7.00 15.42
N GLN A 118 20.57 7.27 15.05
CA GLN A 118 21.44 8.19 15.79
C GLN A 118 20.97 9.64 15.69
N MET A 119 20.52 10.06 14.50
CA MET A 119 19.99 11.41 14.30
C MET A 119 18.69 11.60 15.08
N ASP A 120 17.79 10.60 15.09
CA ASP A 120 16.55 10.64 15.86
C ASP A 120 16.83 10.70 17.37
N ALA A 121 17.83 9.95 17.87
CA ALA A 121 18.25 10.02 19.26
C ALA A 121 18.85 11.39 19.64
N GLN A 122 19.76 11.93 18.82
CA GLN A 122 20.35 13.27 19.04
C GLN A 122 19.31 14.37 18.91
N MET A 123 18.36 14.25 17.97
CA MET A 123 17.25 15.19 17.85
C MET A 123 16.39 15.16 19.11
N HIS A 124 16.12 13.99 19.70
CA HIS A 124 15.34 13.91 20.93
C HIS A 124 16.06 14.53 22.14
N GLU A 125 17.39 14.41 22.21
CA GLU A 125 18.20 15.02 23.27
C GLU A 125 18.27 16.55 23.16
N HIS A 126 18.42 17.07 21.94
CA HIS A 126 18.62 18.51 21.73
C HIS A 126 17.31 19.29 21.47
N LEU A 127 16.23 18.63 21.07
CA LEU A 127 14.91 19.22 20.86
C LEU A 127 13.92 18.60 21.86
N PRO A 128 13.81 19.16 23.08
CA PRO A 128 12.96 18.58 24.13
C PRO A 128 11.47 18.56 23.79
N VAL A 129 11.04 19.36 22.81
CA VAL A 129 9.68 19.36 22.28
C VAL A 129 9.74 19.04 20.78
N PRO A 130 9.06 17.98 20.31
CA PRO A 130 8.94 17.69 18.89
C PRO A 130 8.37 18.90 18.13
N LEU A 131 8.96 19.22 16.97
CA LEU A 131 8.50 20.33 16.12
C LEU A 131 7.00 20.24 15.78
N THR A 132 6.45 19.03 15.70
CA THR A 132 5.02 18.79 15.49
C THR A 132 4.17 19.32 16.65
N GLN A 133 4.58 19.06 17.89
CA GLN A 133 3.90 19.56 19.08
C GLN A 133 4.00 21.09 19.17
N GLN A 134 5.17 21.66 18.87
CA GLN A 134 5.35 23.11 18.83
C GLN A 134 4.46 23.76 17.75
N ALA A 135 4.34 23.13 16.58
CA ALA A 135 3.46 23.61 15.51
C ALA A 135 1.98 23.55 15.92
N GLU A 136 1.56 22.49 16.62
CA GLU A 136 0.20 22.38 17.14
C GLU A 136 -0.09 23.42 18.23
N GLU A 137 0.84 23.65 19.15
CA GLU A 137 0.70 24.69 20.17
C GLU A 137 0.61 26.08 19.54
N SER A 138 1.48 26.40 18.59
CA SER A 138 1.44 27.67 17.86
C SER A 138 0.11 27.85 17.11
N ARG A 139 -0.41 26.80 16.48
CA ARG A 139 -1.75 26.85 15.84
C ARG A 139 -2.84 27.15 16.85
N ARG A 140 -2.81 26.54 18.04
CA ARG A 140 -3.77 26.84 19.13
C ARG A 140 -3.68 28.30 19.57
N GLN A 141 -2.46 28.80 19.79
CA GLN A 141 -2.22 30.20 20.17
C GLN A 141 -2.72 31.17 19.08
N ILE A 142 -2.52 30.87 17.79
CA ILE A 142 -3.03 31.69 16.70
C ILE A 142 -4.57 31.74 16.72
N VAL A 143 -5.24 30.60 16.96
CA VAL A 143 -6.70 30.56 17.08
C VAL A 143 -7.17 31.39 18.28
N GLU A 144 -6.51 31.27 19.43
CA GLU A 144 -6.80 32.07 20.62
C GLU A 144 -6.65 33.58 20.35
N VAL A 145 -5.54 33.98 19.72
CA VAL A 145 -5.29 35.39 19.36
C VAL A 145 -6.33 35.90 18.36
N LYS A 146 -6.74 35.08 17.39
CA LYS A 146 -7.81 35.44 16.45
C LYS A 146 -9.14 35.66 17.18
N HIS A 147 -9.53 34.76 18.08
CA HIS A 147 -10.74 34.95 18.88
C HIS A 147 -10.63 36.21 19.77
N ALA A 148 -9.47 36.47 20.36
CA ALA A 148 -9.22 37.67 21.15
C ALA A 148 -9.30 38.96 20.32
N LEU A 149 -8.82 38.93 19.08
CA LEU A 149 -8.93 40.04 18.13
C LEU A 149 -10.38 40.29 17.74
N GLU A 150 -11.13 39.27 17.33
CA GLU A 150 -12.55 39.36 17.00
C GLU A 150 -13.36 39.90 18.19
N ASN A 151 -13.08 39.39 19.41
CA ASN A 151 -13.69 39.89 20.64
C ASN A 151 -13.35 41.35 20.91
N SER A 152 -12.11 41.77 20.65
CA SER A 152 -11.68 43.17 20.81
C SER A 152 -12.36 44.09 19.80
N GLU A 153 -12.55 43.64 18.56
CA GLU A 153 -13.31 44.37 17.54
C GLU A 153 -14.80 44.46 17.89
N ALA A 154 -15.41 43.37 18.34
CA ALA A 154 -16.79 43.35 18.81
C ALA A 154 -16.98 44.31 19.99
N ARG A 155 -16.09 44.28 20.98
CA ARG A 155 -16.08 45.23 22.10
C ARG A 155 -15.92 46.67 21.64
N ARG A 156 -15.07 46.93 20.64
CA ARG A 156 -14.88 48.28 20.08
C ARG A 156 -16.18 48.78 19.44
N LYS A 157 -16.84 47.96 18.62
CA LYS A 157 -18.15 48.30 18.01
C LYS A 157 -19.20 48.55 19.08
N ASN A 158 -19.32 47.66 20.06
CA ASN A 158 -20.27 47.77 21.16
C ASN A 158 -20.02 49.00 22.05
N SER A 159 -18.77 49.41 22.23
CA SER A 159 -18.42 50.59 23.03
C SER A 159 -18.99 51.91 22.49
N GLY A 160 -19.30 51.96 21.19
CA GLY A 160 -19.95 53.10 20.55
C GLY A 160 -21.45 53.19 20.85
N LEU A 161 -22.07 52.11 21.34
CA LEU A 161 -23.49 52.07 21.65
C LEU A 161 -23.76 52.82 22.95
N ARG A 162 -24.34 54.01 22.81
CA ARG A 162 -24.89 54.78 23.94
C ARG A 162 -26.35 54.39 24.16
N PRO A 163 -26.85 54.41 25.41
CA PRO A 163 -28.25 54.19 25.72
C PRO A 163 -29.07 55.44 25.34
N SER A 164 -29.10 55.74 24.04
CA SER A 164 -30.00 56.72 23.44
C SER A 164 -31.20 55.96 22.88
N PRO A 165 -32.42 56.55 22.89
CA PRO A 165 -33.62 55.89 22.36
C PRO A 165 -33.46 55.36 20.93
N SER A 166 -32.62 56.01 20.12
CA SER A 166 -32.30 55.61 18.75
C SER A 166 -31.44 54.33 18.66
N ASN A 167 -30.53 54.10 19.61
CA ASN A 167 -29.50 53.06 19.51
C ASN A 167 -29.84 51.81 20.33
N MET A 168 -31.02 51.81 20.99
CA MET A 168 -31.46 50.73 21.87
C MET A 168 -31.87 49.47 21.09
N ASN A 169 -32.17 49.63 19.80
CA ASN A 169 -32.50 48.55 18.86
C ASN A 169 -31.33 48.20 17.93
N ASP A 170 -30.15 48.82 18.10
CA ASP A 170 -28.97 48.48 17.31
C ASP A 170 -28.46 47.10 17.70
N THR A 171 -27.97 46.36 16.70
CA THR A 171 -27.44 45.01 16.87
C THR A 171 -26.15 45.04 17.69
N LEU A 172 -26.11 44.23 18.74
CA LEU A 172 -24.91 43.98 19.53
C LEU A 172 -24.01 43.00 18.78
N GLU A 173 -22.75 43.37 18.57
CA GLU A 173 -21.78 42.47 17.99
C GLU A 173 -21.45 41.36 19.00
N VAL A 174 -21.44 40.12 18.54
CA VAL A 174 -21.29 38.93 19.40
C VAL A 174 -19.85 38.77 19.86
N VAL A 175 -19.66 38.71 21.18
CA VAL A 175 -18.39 38.32 21.79
C VAL A 175 -18.37 36.79 21.94
N LEU A 176 -17.31 36.16 21.44
CA LEU A 176 -17.07 34.72 21.55
C LEU A 176 -16.65 34.33 22.96
N LYS A 177 -17.03 33.12 23.38
CA LYS A 177 -16.57 32.48 24.61
C LYS A 177 -15.07 32.18 24.57
N PRO A 178 -14.43 31.84 25.71
CA PRO A 178 -13.05 31.32 25.73
C PRO A 178 -12.86 30.11 24.78
N ASP A 179 -13.91 29.30 24.63
CA ASP A 179 -13.93 28.14 23.74
C ASP A 179 -14.11 28.50 22.24
N GLY A 180 -14.21 29.78 21.89
CA GLY A 180 -14.45 30.27 20.53
C GLY A 180 -15.89 30.13 20.02
N THR A 181 -16.79 29.57 20.83
CA THR A 181 -18.20 29.38 20.45
C THR A 181 -19.05 30.60 20.83
N LYS A 182 -20.19 30.77 20.14
CA LYS A 182 -21.17 31.82 20.44
C LYS A 182 -22.11 31.34 21.55
N SER A 183 -22.41 32.19 22.53
CA SER A 183 -23.43 31.89 23.54
C SER A 183 -24.82 31.90 22.91
N THR A 184 -25.63 30.89 23.23
CA THR A 184 -27.04 30.81 22.82
C THR A 184 -27.92 31.85 23.54
N LEU A 185 -27.47 32.34 24.70
CA LEU A 185 -28.14 33.34 25.51
C LEU A 185 -27.70 34.77 25.17
N TYR A 186 -26.86 34.96 24.14
CA TYR A 186 -26.39 36.28 23.76
C TYR A 186 -27.54 37.16 23.25
N PRO A 187 -27.75 38.35 23.85
CA PRO A 187 -28.84 39.23 23.44
C PRO A 187 -28.56 39.83 22.06
N ALA A 188 -29.59 39.92 21.21
CA ALA A 188 -29.46 40.56 19.91
C ALA A 188 -29.17 42.07 20.03
N ASN A 189 -29.88 42.77 20.93
CA ASN A 189 -29.83 44.22 21.08
C ASN A 189 -29.83 44.60 22.58
N LEU A 190 -29.50 45.86 22.89
CA LEU A 190 -29.54 46.40 24.26
C LEU A 190 -30.91 46.27 24.92
N ARG A 191 -31.98 46.47 24.15
CA ARG A 191 -33.36 46.28 24.64
C ARG A 191 -33.62 44.86 25.15
N SER A 192 -33.13 43.85 24.43
CA SER A 192 -33.25 42.45 24.82
C SER A 192 -32.41 42.13 26.05
N LEU A 193 -31.21 42.73 26.17
CA LEU A 193 -30.37 42.58 27.36
C LEU A 193 -31.05 43.11 28.63
N PHE A 194 -31.73 44.27 28.55
CA PHE A 194 -32.45 44.83 29.71
C PHE A 194 -33.76 44.11 30.05
N SER A 195 -34.29 43.30 29.14
CA SER A 195 -35.45 42.45 29.43
C SER A 195 -35.07 41.11 30.07
N TYR A 196 -33.81 40.89 30.43
CA TYR A 196 -33.38 39.64 31.05
C TYR A 196 -33.71 39.62 32.53
N ASP A 197 -34.31 38.52 32.98
CA ASP A 197 -34.49 38.23 34.40
C ASP A 197 -33.15 37.90 35.07
N ASN A 198 -33.11 38.00 36.40
CA ASN A 198 -31.93 37.69 37.19
C ASN A 198 -31.36 36.29 36.87
N VAL A 199 -32.21 35.28 36.69
CA VAL A 199 -31.79 33.91 36.34
C VAL A 199 -31.05 33.88 35.00
N LYS A 200 -31.63 34.49 33.96
CA LYS A 200 -31.02 34.54 32.61
C LYS A 200 -29.71 35.33 32.60
N ALA A 201 -29.66 36.45 33.32
CA ALA A 201 -28.43 37.23 33.47
C ALA A 201 -27.33 36.41 34.15
N ARG A 202 -27.66 35.67 35.22
CA ARG A 202 -26.69 34.78 35.90
C ARG A 202 -26.14 33.70 34.99
N ASP A 203 -27.01 33.04 34.23
CA ASP A 203 -26.59 31.98 33.31
C ASP A 203 -25.76 32.54 32.16
N LEU A 204 -26.08 33.74 31.67
CA LEU A 204 -25.23 34.47 30.72
C LEU A 204 -23.84 34.75 31.30
N LEU A 205 -23.73 35.21 32.56
CA LEU A 205 -22.41 35.43 33.17
C LEU A 205 -21.60 34.14 33.28
N LYS A 206 -22.22 33.04 33.71
CA LYS A 206 -21.56 31.72 33.78
C LYS A 206 -21.04 31.26 32.43
N ASP A 207 -21.81 31.49 31.38
CA ASP A 207 -21.47 31.16 30.00
C ASP A 207 -20.17 31.84 29.51
N PHE A 208 -19.84 32.98 30.08
CA PHE A 208 -18.63 33.75 29.82
C PHE A 208 -17.57 33.63 30.94
N GLY A 209 -17.79 32.75 31.92
CA GLY A 209 -16.89 32.57 33.07
C GLY A 209 -16.81 33.79 34.00
N LEU A 210 -17.81 34.67 33.99
CA LEU A 210 -17.88 35.86 34.83
C LEU A 210 -18.48 35.52 36.21
N HIS A 211 -18.04 36.26 37.24
CA HIS A 211 -18.52 36.07 38.61
C HIS A 211 -19.93 36.65 38.82
N ASP A 212 -20.78 35.92 39.53
CA ASP A 212 -22.16 36.28 39.84
C ASP A 212 -22.26 37.04 41.17
N HIS A 213 -22.96 38.17 41.15
CA HIS A 213 -23.15 39.05 42.31
C HIS A 213 -24.55 38.97 42.93
N GLY A 214 -25.43 38.09 42.45
CA GLY A 214 -26.80 37.88 42.96
C GLY A 214 -27.80 39.02 42.64
N VAL A 215 -27.32 40.23 42.40
CA VAL A 215 -28.12 41.42 42.04
C VAL A 215 -28.13 41.59 40.51
N LEU A 216 -29.32 41.75 39.92
CA LEU A 216 -29.51 41.79 38.46
C LEU A 216 -28.68 42.93 37.84
N GLU A 217 -28.77 44.12 38.40
CA GLU A 217 -28.11 45.32 37.92
C GLU A 217 -26.58 45.17 37.95
N LYS A 218 -26.03 44.56 39.00
CA LYS A 218 -24.59 44.29 39.10
C LYS A 218 -24.14 43.25 38.07
N ASN A 219 -24.94 42.21 37.85
CA ASN A 219 -24.68 41.19 36.85
C ASN A 219 -24.72 41.79 35.43
N LEU A 220 -25.74 42.59 35.11
CA LEU A 220 -25.86 43.30 33.85
C LEU A 220 -24.72 44.30 33.65
N ASN A 221 -24.36 45.11 34.66
CA ASN A 221 -23.22 46.04 34.59
C ASN A 221 -21.90 45.29 34.33
N ARG A 222 -21.69 44.14 34.99
CA ARG A 222 -20.50 43.32 34.78
C ARG A 222 -20.45 42.75 33.36
N PHE A 223 -21.58 42.26 32.84
CA PHE A 223 -21.67 41.77 31.47
C PHE A 223 -21.46 42.90 30.46
N MET A 224 -22.10 44.06 30.66
CA MET A 224 -21.93 45.25 29.82
C MET A 224 -20.46 45.71 29.76
N ALA A 225 -19.78 45.75 30.91
CA ALA A 225 -18.36 46.04 30.97
C ALA A 225 -17.53 45.00 30.20
N HIS A 226 -17.89 43.71 30.27
CA HIS A 226 -17.21 42.64 29.52
C HIS A 226 -17.38 42.76 28.00
N ILE A 227 -18.56 43.17 27.52
CA ILE A 227 -18.82 43.41 26.09
C ILE A 227 -18.37 44.78 25.60
N GLY A 228 -17.68 45.57 26.45
CA GLY A 228 -17.05 46.85 26.08
C GLY A 228 -17.96 48.07 26.19
N ILE A 229 -19.16 47.91 26.74
CA ILE A 229 -20.11 48.99 26.96
C ILE A 229 -19.72 49.77 28.20
N ARG A 230 -19.63 51.10 28.08
CA ARG A 230 -19.06 51.99 29.11
C ARG A 230 -20.06 52.61 30.07
N PHE A 231 -21.36 52.32 29.92
CA PHE A 231 -22.37 52.88 30.81
C PHE A 231 -22.74 51.87 31.90
N GLU A 232 -23.04 52.37 33.09
CA GLU A 232 -23.55 51.58 34.21
C GLU A 232 -25.01 51.91 34.47
N LEU A 233 -25.79 50.89 34.81
CA LEU A 233 -27.09 51.04 35.43
C LEU A 233 -26.88 51.53 36.86
N VAL A 234 -27.27 52.78 37.12
CA VAL A 234 -27.31 53.33 38.47
C VAL A 234 -28.67 52.97 39.09
N PRO A 235 -28.72 52.33 40.26
CA PRO A 235 -29.98 52.09 40.96
C PRO A 235 -30.62 53.44 41.28
N VAL A 236 -31.79 53.72 40.72
CA VAL A 236 -32.56 54.89 41.12
C VAL A 236 -33.17 54.55 42.48
N PRO A 237 -32.82 55.27 43.56
CA PRO A 237 -33.48 55.03 44.84
C PRO A 237 -34.98 55.26 44.67
N PRO A 238 -35.85 54.43 45.28
CA PRO A 238 -37.28 54.66 45.22
C PRO A 238 -37.54 56.07 45.76
N SER A 239 -37.95 56.98 44.89
CA SER A 239 -38.40 58.29 45.32
C SER A 239 -39.62 58.06 46.19
N ASN A 240 -39.48 58.31 47.50
CA ASN A 240 -40.61 58.45 48.39
C ASN A 240 -41.41 59.65 47.88
N VAL A 241 -42.37 59.39 47.00
CA VAL A 241 -43.39 60.36 46.60
C VAL A 241 -44.27 60.57 47.83
N THR A 242 -43.81 61.42 48.73
CA THR A 242 -44.59 61.97 49.83
C THR A 242 -45.76 62.73 49.20
N SER A 243 -46.90 62.06 49.11
CA SER A 243 -48.18 62.68 48.79
C SER A 243 -48.56 63.62 49.94
N PRO A 244 -48.66 64.96 49.75
CA PRO A 244 -49.12 65.84 50.81
C PRO A 244 -50.65 65.88 50.74
N ARG A 245 -51.32 64.95 51.44
CA ARG A 245 -52.77 65.01 51.63
C ARG A 245 -53.09 65.09 53.13
N ALA A 246 -53.77 66.18 53.47
CA ALA A 246 -54.55 66.45 54.68
C ALA A 246 -53.78 66.64 56.01
N LYS A 247 -53.43 67.90 56.31
CA LYS A 247 -53.58 68.42 57.68
C LYS A 247 -54.95 69.09 57.78
N THR A 248 -55.89 68.33 58.33
CA THR A 248 -57.15 68.80 58.88
C THR A 248 -56.91 69.84 59.97
N ALA A 249 -57.80 70.83 59.99
CA ALA A 249 -57.99 71.82 61.03
C ALA A 249 -58.04 71.20 62.43
N ASP A 250 -57.29 71.77 63.38
CA ASP A 250 -57.83 72.10 64.70
C ASP A 250 -56.85 73.03 65.44
N ALA A 251 -57.26 74.27 65.68
CA ALA A 251 -56.66 75.17 66.66
C ALA A 251 -57.64 76.30 66.95
N ALA A 252 -58.80 75.94 67.49
CA ALA A 252 -59.63 76.86 68.25
C ALA A 252 -59.23 76.83 69.73
N SER A 253 -59.22 78.00 70.36
CA SER A 253 -59.47 78.24 71.80
C SER A 253 -58.29 78.15 72.79
N ARG A 254 -57.82 79.33 73.22
CA ARG A 254 -57.71 79.83 74.62
C ARG A 254 -56.79 81.05 74.61
N LYS A 255 -57.35 82.26 74.67
CA LYS A 255 -57.55 83.07 75.89
C LYS A 255 -56.25 83.35 76.65
#